data_AF-A0A095YA14-F1
#
_entry.id   AF-A0A095YA14-F1
#
_cell.length_a   1.000
_cell.length_b   1.000
_cell.length_c   1.000
_cell.angle_alpha   90.00
_cell.angle_beta   90.00
_cell.angle_gamma   90.00
#
_symmetry.space_group_name_H-M   'P 1'
#
loop_
_entity.id
_entity.type
_entity.pdbx_description
1 polymer ?
#
loop_
_entity_poly.entity_id
_entity_poly.type
_entity_poly.pdbx_seq_one_letter_code
_entity_poly.pdbx_strand_id
1 'polypeptide(L)'
;MNRYIALVFTFVCVVSCQPSADDKAVSQMRLIDSLYQNHDYEATLRAIANLRASHPKAVKSRRRALKIWQDASLKIAQADIARTDSALQATKRAFESEHDIGRRNRLGVRVDSLQVRYDALCGTVRVIHRRQKE
;
A
#
# COMPACT_ATOMS: atom_id res chain seq x y z
N MET A 1 -48.07 -32.88 -49.07
CA MET A 1 -49.24 -32.74 -48.17
C MET A 1 -49.20 -33.98 -47.27
N ASN A 2 -48.77 -34.01 -46.00
CA ASN A 2 -48.73 -33.07 -44.87
C ASN A 2 -47.31 -33.09 -44.25
N ARG A 3 -46.63 -31.98 -43.91
CA ARG A 3 -46.92 -30.96 -42.87
C ARG A 3 -46.96 -31.51 -41.43
N TYR A 4 -45.80 -31.90 -40.89
CA TYR A 4 -45.53 -31.81 -39.44
C TYR A 4 -44.05 -31.43 -39.24
N ILE A 5 -43.83 -30.11 -39.23
CA ILE A 5 -42.55 -29.50 -38.85
C ILE A 5 -42.39 -29.73 -37.35
N ALA A 6 -41.49 -30.64 -36.97
CA ALA A 6 -41.09 -30.81 -35.57
C ALA A 6 -40.27 -29.58 -35.16
N LEU A 7 -40.88 -28.75 -34.33
CA LEU A 7 -40.39 -27.46 -33.88
C LEU A 7 -39.34 -27.70 -32.78
N VAL A 8 -38.06 -27.65 -33.15
CA VAL A 8 -36.92 -27.72 -32.22
C VAL A 8 -36.90 -26.44 -31.39
N PHE A 9 -37.30 -26.52 -30.12
CA PHE A 9 -37.23 -25.42 -29.17
C PHE A 9 -35.80 -25.37 -28.58
N THR A 10 -34.88 -24.72 -29.29
CA THR A 10 -33.58 -24.32 -28.72
C THR A 10 -33.80 -23.22 -27.69
N PHE A 11 -33.89 -23.61 -26.42
CA PHE A 11 -33.86 -22.70 -25.28
C PHE A 11 -32.42 -22.15 -25.14
N VAL A 12 -32.12 -21.05 -25.83
CA VAL A 12 -30.89 -20.29 -25.63
C VAL A 12 -31.01 -19.58 -24.29
N CYS A 13 -30.38 -20.11 -23.25
CA CYS A 13 -30.15 -19.40 -22.00
C CYS A 13 -29.25 -18.19 -22.28
N VAL A 14 -29.84 -17.03 -22.57
CA VAL A 14 -29.13 -15.75 -22.57
C VAL A 14 -28.83 -15.41 -21.11
N VAL A 15 -27.74 -15.98 -20.57
CA VAL A 15 -27.14 -15.44 -19.36
C VAL A 15 -26.68 -14.03 -19.73
N SER A 16 -27.43 -13.01 -19.33
CA SER A 16 -26.95 -11.65 -19.42
C SER A 16 -25.68 -11.58 -18.57
N CYS A 17 -24.53 -11.48 -19.23
CA CYS A 17 -23.24 -11.39 -18.57
C CYS A 17 -23.13 -9.98 -17.97
N GLN A 18 -23.81 -9.73 -16.85
CA GLN A 18 -23.63 -8.49 -16.12
C GLN A 18 -22.16 -8.43 -15.65
N PRO A 19 -21.46 -7.31 -15.89
CA PRO A 19 -20.07 -7.19 -15.49
C PRO A 19 -19.95 -7.38 -13.98
N SER A 20 -19.01 -8.23 -13.58
CA SER A 20 -18.77 -8.56 -12.18
C SER A 20 -18.34 -7.33 -11.39
N ALA A 21 -18.43 -7.39 -10.06
CA ALA A 21 -17.94 -6.31 -9.21
C ALA A 21 -16.45 -6.01 -9.45
N ASP A 22 -15.67 -7.04 -9.78
CA ASP A 22 -14.24 -6.90 -10.12
C ASP A 22 -14.03 -6.26 -11.50
N ASP A 23 -14.86 -6.56 -12.51
CA ASP A 23 -14.76 -5.92 -13.83
C ASP A 23 -14.95 -4.41 -13.74
N LYS A 24 -15.86 -3.96 -12.87
CA LYS A 24 -16.11 -2.54 -12.59
C LYS A 24 -14.92 -1.85 -11.90
N ALA A 25 -14.03 -2.60 -11.26
CA ALA A 25 -12.87 -2.08 -10.53
C ALA A 25 -11.58 -2.04 -11.37
N VAL A 26 -11.59 -2.57 -12.60
CA VAL A 26 -10.39 -2.73 -13.45
C VAL A 26 -9.67 -1.40 -13.69
N SER A 27 -10.41 -0.32 -13.96
CA SER A 27 -9.80 1.01 -14.23
C SER A 27 -9.04 1.54 -13.02
N GLN A 28 -9.61 1.41 -11.82
CA GLN A 28 -8.94 1.80 -10.58
C GLN A 28 -7.74 0.89 -10.27
N MET A 29 -7.84 -0.41 -10.54
CA MET A 29 -6.71 -1.32 -10.37
C MET A 29 -5.53 -0.95 -11.29
N ARG A 30 -5.81 -0.57 -12.54
CA ARG A 30 -4.78 -0.05 -13.47
C ARG A 30 -4.13 1.24 -12.97
N LEU A 31 -4.91 2.14 -12.39
CA LEU A 31 -4.38 3.36 -11.76
C LEU A 31 -3.44 3.01 -10.61
N ILE A 32 -3.85 2.10 -9.72
CA ILE A 32 -3.02 1.62 -8.60
C ILE A 32 -1.70 1.05 -9.12
N ASP A 33 -1.75 0.22 -10.17
CA ASP A 33 -0.55 -0.35 -10.79
C ASP A 33 0.38 0.73 -11.33
N SER A 34 -0.17 1.69 -12.09
CA SER A 34 0.62 2.80 -12.67
C SER A 34 1.30 3.63 -11.59
N LEU A 35 0.57 4.02 -10.54
CA LEU A 35 1.12 4.79 -9.42
C LEU A 35 2.24 4.02 -8.69
N TYR A 36 2.03 2.73 -8.48
CA TYR A 36 3.02 1.88 -7.82
C TYR A 36 4.30 1.73 -8.66
N GLN A 37 4.16 1.50 -9.97
CA GLN A 37 5.31 1.41 -10.89
C GLN A 37 6.08 2.73 -11.00
N ASN A 38 5.38 3.86 -10.87
CA ASN A 38 6.00 5.19 -10.83
C ASN A 38 6.61 5.54 -9.46
N HIS A 39 6.63 4.59 -8.51
CA HIS A 39 7.12 4.77 -7.14
C HIS A 39 6.39 5.85 -6.32
N ASP A 40 5.20 6.28 -6.76
CA ASP A 40 4.35 7.18 -5.97
C ASP A 40 3.54 6.35 -4.97
N TYR A 41 4.23 5.88 -3.94
CA TYR A 41 3.66 4.98 -2.94
C TYR A 41 2.54 5.66 -2.14
N GLU A 42 2.63 6.97 -1.86
CA GLU A 42 1.59 7.71 -1.12
C GLU A 42 0.31 7.87 -1.95
N ALA A 43 0.41 8.19 -3.24
CA ALA A 43 -0.76 8.16 -4.13
C ALA A 43 -1.30 6.74 -4.29
N THR A 44 -0.44 5.73 -4.33
CA THR A 44 -0.85 4.32 -4.38
C THR A 44 -1.72 3.95 -3.18
N LEU A 45 -1.31 4.29 -1.94
CA LEU A 45 -2.11 4.01 -0.74
C LEU A 45 -3.49 4.71 -0.78
N ARG A 46 -3.53 5.97 -1.22
CA ARG A 46 -4.78 6.74 -1.38
C ARG A 46 -5.70 6.12 -2.43
N ALA A 47 -5.16 5.71 -3.58
CA ALA A 47 -5.92 5.04 -4.63
C ALA A 47 -6.51 3.70 -4.15
N ILE A 48 -5.76 2.94 -3.35
CA ILE A 48 -6.22 1.69 -2.74
C ILE A 48 -7.34 1.94 -1.71
N ALA A 49 -7.23 2.99 -0.90
CA ALA A 49 -8.30 3.38 0.02
C ALA A 49 -9.60 3.71 -0.75
N ASN A 50 -9.48 4.46 -1.84
CA ASN A 50 -10.61 4.79 -2.72
C ASN A 50 -11.23 3.53 -3.37
N LEU A 51 -10.40 2.59 -3.85
CA LEU A 51 -10.88 1.30 -4.38
C LEU A 51 -11.71 0.54 -3.35
N ARG A 52 -11.24 0.48 -2.10
CA ARG A 52 -11.94 -0.23 -1.02
C ARG A 52 -13.29 0.43 -0.68
N ALA A 53 -13.36 1.75 -0.73
CA ALA A 53 -14.58 2.50 -0.46
C ALA A 53 -15.60 2.40 -1.60
N SER A 54 -15.15 2.54 -2.85
CA SER A 54 -16.03 2.59 -4.03
C SER A 54 -16.41 1.22 -4.59
N HIS A 55 -15.56 0.18 -4.42
CA HIS A 55 -15.83 -1.18 -4.89
C HIS A 55 -15.75 -2.21 -3.75
N PRO A 56 -16.62 -2.14 -2.73
CA PRO A 56 -16.54 -3.04 -1.58
C PRO A 56 -16.73 -4.51 -1.93
N LYS A 57 -17.47 -4.80 -3.01
CA LYS A 57 -17.76 -6.17 -3.49
C LYS A 57 -16.70 -6.72 -4.47
N ALA A 58 -15.71 -5.94 -4.89
CA ALA A 58 -14.63 -6.36 -5.79
C ALA A 58 -13.53 -7.11 -5.02
N VAL A 59 -13.85 -8.32 -4.55
CA VAL A 59 -13.02 -9.06 -3.61
C VAL A 59 -11.65 -9.42 -4.21
N LYS A 60 -11.59 -9.81 -5.50
CA LYS A 60 -10.32 -10.20 -6.14
C LYS A 60 -9.40 -8.98 -6.28
N SER A 61 -9.96 -7.86 -6.73
CA SER A 61 -9.25 -6.58 -6.88
C SER A 61 -8.74 -6.07 -5.54
N ARG A 62 -9.57 -6.12 -4.49
CA ARG A 62 -9.17 -5.73 -3.13
C ARG A 62 -8.08 -6.63 -2.56
N ARG A 63 -8.12 -7.94 -2.80
CA ARG A 63 -7.06 -8.87 -2.37
C ARG A 63 -5.74 -8.57 -3.07
N ARG A 64 -5.77 -8.26 -4.37
CA ARG A 64 -4.57 -7.84 -5.11
C ARG A 64 -4.03 -6.50 -4.60
N ALA A 65 -4.90 -5.52 -4.44
CA ALA A 65 -4.55 -4.21 -3.91
C ALA A 65 -3.98 -4.28 -2.49
N LEU A 66 -4.42 -5.21 -1.64
CA LEU A 66 -3.85 -5.42 -0.31
C LEU A 66 -2.36 -5.78 -0.35
N LYS A 67 -1.94 -6.63 -1.31
CA LYS A 67 -0.52 -6.97 -1.48
C LYS A 67 0.30 -5.74 -1.86
N ILE A 68 -0.18 -4.98 -2.84
CA ILE A 68 0.45 -3.72 -3.26
C ILE A 68 0.52 -2.72 -2.10
N TRP A 69 -0.53 -2.63 -1.28
CA TRP A 69 -0.57 -1.77 -0.10
C TRP A 69 0.50 -2.15 0.92
N GLN A 70 0.68 -3.45 1.20
CA GLN A 70 1.71 -3.95 2.11
C GLN A 70 3.11 -3.62 1.58
N ASP A 71 3.36 -3.86 0.29
CA ASP A 71 4.65 -3.60 -0.34
C ASP A 71 4.98 -2.10 -0.41
N ALA A 72 4.02 -1.27 -0.82
CA ALA A 72 4.18 0.18 -0.85
C ALA A 72 4.42 0.75 0.56
N SER A 73 3.68 0.27 1.56
CA SER A 73 3.85 0.67 2.96
C SER A 73 5.23 0.26 3.50
N LEU A 74 5.74 -0.91 3.09
CA LEU A 74 7.10 -1.36 3.42
C LEU A 74 8.15 -0.40 2.82
N LYS A 75 7.98 -0.02 1.55
CA LYS A 75 8.91 0.92 0.86
C LYS A 75 8.93 2.29 1.52
N ILE A 76 7.77 2.83 1.91
CA ILE A 76 7.68 4.09 2.66
C ILE A 76 8.43 3.98 3.99
N ALA A 77 8.15 2.93 4.78
CA ALA A 77 8.80 2.74 6.07
C ALA A 77 10.32 2.58 5.93
N GLN A 78 10.80 1.84 4.92
CA GLN A 78 12.24 1.70 4.65
C GLN A 78 12.90 3.04 4.28
N ALA A 79 12.25 3.86 3.46
CA ALA A 79 12.75 5.19 3.12
C ALA A 79 12.78 6.11 4.35
N ASP A 80 11.78 6.03 5.22
CA ASP A 80 11.75 6.77 6.49
C ASP A 80 12.85 6.34 7.45
N ILE A 81 13.16 5.05 7.52
CA ILE A 81 14.29 4.53 8.30
C ILE A 81 15.59 5.16 7.80
N ALA A 82 15.85 5.10 6.49
CA ALA A 82 17.09 5.64 5.91
C ALA A 82 17.26 7.14 6.20
N ARG A 83 16.18 7.92 6.05
CA ARG A 83 16.18 9.35 6.38
C ARG A 83 16.42 9.61 7.88
N THR A 84 15.73 8.86 8.73
CA THR A 84 15.83 9.02 10.19
C THR A 84 17.20 8.62 10.71
N ASP A 85 17.77 7.52 10.22
CA ASP A 85 19.11 7.05 10.57
C ASP A 85 20.18 8.05 10.14
N SER A 86 20.10 8.57 8.91
CA SER A 86 21.03 9.59 8.43
C SER A 86 21.02 10.84 9.33
N ALA A 87 19.82 11.31 9.72
CA ALA A 87 19.66 12.44 10.63
C ALA A 87 20.18 12.12 12.04
N LEU A 88 19.93 10.91 12.54
CA LEU A 88 20.40 10.44 13.84
C LEU A 88 21.92 10.41 13.89
N GLN A 89 22.58 9.85 12.87
CA GLN A 89 24.03 9.80 12.78
C GLN A 89 24.65 11.21 12.71
N ALA A 90 24.08 12.10 11.90
CA ALA A 90 24.54 13.49 11.82
C ALA A 90 24.39 14.21 13.18
N THR A 91 23.26 14.00 13.87
CA THR A 91 23.00 14.64 15.17
C THR A 91 23.90 14.07 16.27
N LYS A 92 24.18 12.75 16.27
CA LYS A 92 25.13 12.11 17.19
C LYS A 92 26.53 12.70 17.04
N ARG A 93 27.02 12.84 15.81
CA ARG A 93 28.32 13.50 15.53
C ARG A 93 28.35 14.93 16.04
N ALA A 94 27.29 15.71 15.80
CA ALA A 94 27.20 17.07 16.30
C ALA A 94 27.22 17.11 17.84
N PHE A 95 26.48 16.22 18.49
CA PHE A 95 26.44 16.09 19.96
C PHE A 95 27.80 15.75 20.56
N GLU A 96 28.55 14.85 19.92
CA GLU A 96 29.90 14.45 20.36
C GLU A 96 30.92 15.59 20.21
N SER A 97 30.75 16.43 19.19
CA SER A 97 31.65 17.56 18.92
C SER A 97 31.29 18.87 19.67
N GLU A 98 30.11 18.96 20.28
CA GLU A 98 29.62 20.18 20.93
C GLU A 98 30.14 20.29 22.36
N HIS A 99 30.67 21.47 22.68
CA HIS A 99 31.29 21.75 23.98
C HIS A 99 30.42 22.67 24.84
N ASP A 100 29.54 23.46 24.22
CA ASP A 100 28.57 24.27 24.95
C ASP A 100 27.47 23.39 25.56
N ILE A 101 27.34 23.41 26.89
CA ILE A 101 26.42 22.56 27.64
C ILE A 101 24.97 22.78 27.18
N GLY A 102 24.56 24.03 26.95
CA GLY A 102 23.19 24.36 26.57
C GLY A 102 22.82 23.80 25.19
N ARG A 103 23.71 23.97 24.21
CA ARG A 103 23.56 23.41 22.86
C ARG A 103 23.65 21.90 22.86
N ARG A 104 24.59 21.33 23.62
CA ARG A 104 24.76 19.89 23.77
C ARG A 104 23.52 19.22 24.34
N ASN A 105 22.89 19.80 25.36
CA ASN A 105 21.64 19.28 25.94
C ASN A 105 20.50 19.28 24.91
N ARG A 106 20.38 20.33 24.10
CA ARG A 106 19.38 20.39 23.01
C ARG A 106 19.63 19.32 21.94
N LEU A 107 20.90 19.09 21.58
CA LEU A 107 21.28 18.01 20.66
C LEU A 107 20.96 16.63 21.26
N GLY A 108 21.20 16.41 22.55
CA GLY A 108 20.85 15.17 23.26
C GLY A 108 19.37 14.84 23.15
N VAL A 109 18.49 15.80 23.45
CA VAL A 109 17.02 15.64 23.29
C VAL A 109 16.67 15.25 21.85
N ARG A 110 17.36 15.83 20.85
CA ARG A 110 17.13 15.51 19.45
C ARG A 110 17.62 14.11 19.08
N VAL A 111 18.76 13.67 19.62
CA VAL A 111 19.26 12.29 19.45
C VAL A 111 18.23 11.29 19.98
N ASP A 112 17.73 11.50 21.20
CA ASP A 112 16.75 10.59 21.82
C ASP A 112 15.45 10.54 21.00
N SER A 113 14.96 11.69 20.56
CA SER A 113 13.77 11.78 19.71
C SER A 113 13.94 11.01 18.39
N LEU A 114 15.10 11.16 17.72
CA LEU A 114 15.41 10.46 16.48
C LEU A 114 15.59 8.95 16.70
N GLN A 115 16.19 8.55 17.83
CA GLN A 115 16.35 7.14 18.21
C GLN A 115 15.00 6.47 18.41
N VAL A 116 14.08 7.09 19.17
CA VAL A 116 12.72 6.58 19.37
C VAL A 116 11.98 6.43 18.04
N ARG A 117 12.08 7.43 17.15
CA ARG A 117 11.47 7.36 15.82
C ARG A 117 12.05 6.21 15.00
N TYR A 118 13.37 6.03 14.98
CA TYR A 118 14.04 4.95 14.27
C TYR A 118 13.56 3.58 14.74
N ASP A 119 13.50 3.37 16.06
CA ASP A 119 13.08 2.10 16.65
C ASP A 119 11.61 1.78 16.35
N ALA A 120 10.73 2.80 16.37
CA ALA A 120 9.34 2.68 15.99
C ALA A 120 9.19 2.26 14.51
N LEU A 121 9.94 2.89 13.61
CA LEU A 121 9.91 2.56 12.18
C LEU A 121 10.41 1.13 11.92
N CYS A 122 11.48 0.71 12.60
CA CYS A 122 11.95 -0.68 12.55
C CYS A 122 10.88 -1.65 13.06
N GLY A 123 10.14 -1.27 14.10
CA GLY A 123 8.96 -1.99 14.58
C GLY A 123 7.88 -2.14 13.52
N THR A 124 7.52 -1.05 12.83
CA THR A 124 6.55 -1.06 11.72
C THR A 124 6.96 -2.03 10.62
N VAL A 125 8.22 -2.02 10.20
CA VAL A 125 8.72 -2.96 9.18
C VAL A 125 8.56 -4.42 9.64
N ARG A 126 8.89 -4.73 10.90
CA ARG A 126 8.70 -6.08 11.46
C ARG A 126 7.24 -6.51 11.42
N VAL A 127 6.31 -5.62 11.76
CA VAL A 127 4.86 -5.90 11.71
C VAL A 127 4.40 -6.12 10.27
N ILE A 128 4.87 -5.32 9.31
CA ILE A 128 4.52 -5.49 7.89
C ILE A 128 5.01 -6.86 7.38
N HIS A 129 6.27 -7.22 7.64
CA HIS A 129 6.80 -8.53 7.25
C HIS A 129 6.02 -9.69 7.89
N ARG A 130 5.57 -9.55 9.14
CA ARG A 130 4.72 -10.56 9.78
C ARG A 130 3.39 -10.70 9.04
N ARG A 131 2.72 -9.58 8.73
CA ARG A 131 1.44 -9.56 7.99
C ARG A 131 1.54 -10.04 6.54
N GLN A 132 2.71 -9.97 5.92
CA GLN A 132 2.94 -10.52 4.57
C GLN A 132 3.10 -12.04 4.57
N LYS A 133 3.45 -12.64 5.73
CA LYS A 133 3.58 -14.10 5.91
C LYS A 133 2.26 -14.78 6.31
N GLU A 134 1.28 -14.00 6.77
CA GLU A 134 -0.09 -14.43 7.08
C GLU A 134 -0.93 -14.53 5.80
#